data_AF-A0A817GD46-F1
#
_entry.id   AF-A0A817GD46-F1
#
_cell.length_a   1.000
_cell.length_b   1.000
_cell.length_c   1.000
_cell.angle_alpha   90.00
_cell.angle_beta   90.00
_cell.angle_gamma   90.00
#
_symmetry.space_group_name_H-M   'P 1'
#
loop_
_entity.id
_entity.type
_entity.pdbx_description
1 polymer ?
#
loop_
_entity_poly.entity_id
_entity_poly.type
_entity_poly.pdbx_seq_one_letter_code
_entity_poly.pdbx_strand_id
1 'polypeptide(L)'
;MFDKTRDVVVEVQYNNPSNDTISIYKWCLPSNELNDPLFKVTCNNAPVNYIGPLIKRREPTIEDMISLEAGKTKNIQARLSLAYDMTKTGIYSIQYDIPTERVVFKHARTFESTLVRVISKRQSGLQSNNIELTIEGRPNRQREQSENMNVVRRAATLSYVSCSTTQKFQITTAVSWALNFTIT
;
A
#
# COMPACT_ATOMS: atom_id res chain seq x y z
N MET A 1 16.45 1.50 -14.28
CA MET A 1 16.84 0.26 -13.55
C MET A 1 16.87 0.58 -12.07
N PHE A 2 16.08 -0.11 -11.25
CA PHE A 2 16.11 0.05 -9.79
C PHE A 2 17.07 -0.98 -9.20
N ASP A 3 18.10 -0.51 -8.51
CA ASP A 3 19.04 -1.35 -7.77
C ASP A 3 18.48 -1.70 -6.39
N LYS A 4 19.03 -2.76 -5.78
CA LYS A 4 18.55 -3.34 -4.50
C LYS A 4 18.49 -2.36 -3.32
N THR A 5 19.16 -1.21 -3.39
CA THR A 5 19.26 -0.21 -2.31
C THR A 5 18.17 0.86 -2.41
N ARG A 6 17.48 0.98 -3.54
CA ARG A 6 16.45 1.99 -3.75
C ARG A 6 15.05 1.48 -3.44
N ASP A 7 14.22 2.39 -2.97
CA ASP A 7 12.79 2.15 -2.86
C ASP A 7 12.11 2.28 -4.22
N VAL A 8 11.22 1.33 -4.47
CA VAL A 8 10.30 1.36 -5.60
C VAL A 8 9.09 2.20 -5.18
N VAL A 9 9.05 3.43 -5.69
CA VAL A 9 8.00 4.41 -5.45
C VAL A 9 7.30 4.70 -6.77
N VAL A 10 5.98 4.71 -6.75
CA VAL A 10 5.15 5.09 -7.91
C VAL A 10 4.28 6.28 -7.54
N GLU A 11 3.98 7.13 -8.51
CA GLU A 11 3.01 8.22 -8.34
C GLU A 11 1.71 7.84 -9.04
N VAL A 12 0.60 7.94 -8.31
CA VAL A 12 -0.75 7.79 -8.86
C VAL A 12 -1.37 9.16 -9.01
N GLN A 13 -1.76 9.49 -10.23
CA GLN A 13 -2.44 10.74 -10.56
C GLN A 13 -3.94 10.49 -10.66
N TYR A 14 -4.70 11.16 -9.80
CA TYR A 14 -6.16 11.17 -9.81
C TYR A 14 -6.64 12.46 -10.45
N ASN A 15 -7.33 12.36 -11.59
CA ASN A 15 -7.90 13.50 -12.29
C ASN A 15 -9.44 13.43 -12.20
N ASN A 16 -10.07 14.54 -11.82
CA ASN A 16 -11.50 14.74 -11.97
C ASN A 16 -11.77 15.59 -13.24
N PRO A 17 -12.09 14.96 -14.39
CA PRO A 17 -12.37 15.68 -15.62
C PRO A 17 -13.80 16.23 -15.68
N SER A 18 -14.62 15.98 -14.67
CA SER A 18 -16.02 16.42 -14.64
C SER A 18 -16.16 17.87 -14.18
N ASN A 19 -17.38 18.40 -14.32
CA ASN A 19 -17.75 19.74 -13.86
C ASN A 19 -18.27 19.75 -12.41
N ASP A 20 -18.35 18.58 -11.77
CA ASP A 20 -18.84 18.42 -10.40
C ASP A 20 -17.72 18.00 -9.46
N THR A 21 -17.88 18.28 -8.16
CA THR A 21 -16.96 17.76 -7.15
C THR A 21 -17.23 16.28 -6.93
N ILE A 22 -16.20 15.45 -7.06
CA ILE A 22 -16.27 14.01 -6.80
C ILE A 22 -15.69 13.73 -5.41
N SER A 23 -16.30 12.81 -4.67
CA SER A 23 -15.78 12.34 -3.40
C SER A 23 -15.25 10.92 -3.52
N ILE A 24 -14.03 10.70 -3.03
CA ILE A 24 -13.32 9.42 -3.10
C ILE A 24 -12.99 8.95 -1.69
N TYR A 25 -13.04 7.65 -1.43
CA TYR A 25 -12.57 7.11 -0.15
C TYR A 25 -11.08 7.34 0.03
N LYS A 26 -10.69 7.85 1.21
CA LYS A 26 -9.29 7.95 1.62
C LYS A 26 -8.56 6.61 1.53
N TRP A 27 -9.26 5.49 1.74
CA TRP A 27 -8.68 4.14 1.72
C TRP A 27 -8.38 3.63 0.30
N CYS A 28 -8.95 4.25 -0.73
CA CYS A 28 -8.58 3.97 -2.12
C CYS A 28 -7.35 4.78 -2.56
N LEU A 29 -6.99 5.83 -1.81
CA LEU A 29 -5.79 6.58 -2.11
C LEU A 29 -4.56 5.84 -1.56
N PRO A 30 -3.47 5.73 -2.33
CA PRO A 30 -2.23 5.22 -1.79
C PRO A 30 -1.68 6.16 -0.72
N SER A 31 -0.71 5.66 0.03
CA SER A 31 0.07 6.47 0.93
C SER A 31 1.51 5.95 0.95
N ASN A 32 2.42 6.67 1.62
CA ASN A 32 3.79 6.19 1.82
C ASN A 32 3.83 4.82 2.51
N GLU A 33 2.83 4.50 3.34
CA GLU A 33 2.64 3.19 3.95
C GLU A 33 1.32 2.59 3.44
N LEU A 34 1.42 1.60 2.55
CA LEU A 34 0.24 0.97 1.96
C LEU A 34 -0.41 0.04 2.97
N ASN A 35 -1.64 0.37 3.34
CA ASN A 35 -2.47 -0.38 4.29
C ASN A 35 -3.55 -1.25 3.64
N ASP A 36 -3.49 -1.36 2.31
CA ASP A 36 -4.34 -2.22 1.50
C ASP A 36 -3.63 -2.56 0.17
N PRO A 37 -4.00 -3.66 -0.47
CA PRO A 37 -3.58 -3.97 -1.83
C PRO A 37 -4.36 -3.09 -2.81
N LEU A 38 -3.74 -1.99 -3.23
CA LEU A 38 -4.31 -1.04 -4.21
C LEU A 38 -3.75 -1.25 -5.63
N PHE A 39 -2.72 -2.08 -5.76
CA PHE A 39 -2.03 -2.34 -7.02
C PHE A 39 -2.10 -3.83 -7.38
N LYS A 40 -2.29 -4.09 -8.67
CA LYS A 40 -1.99 -5.36 -9.31
C LYS A 40 -0.53 -5.33 -9.73
N VAL A 41 0.26 -6.24 -9.17
CA VAL A 41 1.71 -6.32 -9.42
C VAL A 41 2.05 -7.71 -9.93
N THR A 42 2.83 -7.79 -11.00
CA THR A 42 3.38 -9.04 -11.53
C THR A 42 4.89 -8.90 -11.73
N CYS A 43 5.62 -10.02 -11.65
CA CYS A 43 7.03 -10.13 -11.97
C CYS A 43 7.18 -11.25 -13.00
N ASN A 44 7.66 -10.94 -14.20
CA ASN A 44 7.74 -11.88 -15.32
C ASN A 44 6.39 -12.62 -15.52
N ASN A 45 5.29 -11.87 -15.53
CA ASN A 45 3.89 -12.34 -15.63
C ASN A 45 3.35 -13.18 -14.47
N ALA A 46 4.15 -13.47 -13.44
CA ALA A 46 3.66 -14.13 -12.22
C ALA A 46 3.16 -13.08 -11.21
N PRO A 47 1.98 -13.29 -10.57
CA PRO A 47 1.50 -12.39 -9.53
C PRO A 47 2.50 -12.21 -8.39
N VAL A 48 2.65 -10.97 -7.92
CA VAL A 48 3.46 -10.61 -6.76
C VAL A 48 2.55 -10.43 -5.55
N ASN A 49 2.90 -11.09 -4.45
CA ASN A 49 2.08 -11.05 -3.24
C ASN A 49 2.15 -9.68 -2.56
N TYR A 50 0.99 -9.21 -2.11
CA TYR A 50 0.90 -8.15 -1.12
C TYR A 50 1.25 -8.73 0.26
N ILE A 51 2.14 -8.04 0.97
CA ILE A 51 2.66 -8.43 2.30
C ILE A 51 2.48 -7.32 3.35
N GLY A 52 1.86 -6.21 2.95
CA GLY A 52 1.53 -5.13 3.88
C GLY A 52 0.36 -5.49 4.81
N PRO A 53 0.01 -4.60 5.75
CA PRO A 53 -1.09 -4.82 6.66
C PRO A 53 -2.44 -4.80 5.94
N LEU A 54 -3.39 -5.63 6.39
CA LEU A 54 -4.78 -5.57 5.98
C LEU A 54 -5.61 -5.03 7.13
N ILE A 55 -6.18 -3.84 6.95
CA ILE A 55 -6.91 -3.16 8.03
C ILE A 55 -8.42 -3.41 7.89
N LYS A 56 -9.00 -4.08 8.90
CA LYS A 56 -10.45 -4.14 9.07
C LYS A 56 -10.96 -2.77 9.53
N ARG A 57 -11.97 -2.23 8.86
CA ARG A 57 -12.51 -0.89 9.12
C ARG A 57 -14.01 -0.96 9.41
N ARG A 58 -14.51 0.06 10.11
CA ARG A 58 -15.95 0.30 10.23
C ARG A 58 -16.54 0.66 8.87
N GLU A 59 -17.87 0.72 8.80
CA GLU A 59 -18.52 1.27 7.62
C GLU A 59 -18.03 2.72 7.37
N PRO A 60 -17.69 3.06 6.13
CA PRO A 60 -17.20 4.40 5.82
C PRO A 60 -18.21 5.50 6.15
N THR A 61 -17.70 6.64 6.58
CA THR A 61 -18.47 7.88 6.78
C THR A 61 -17.96 9.01 5.91
N ILE A 62 -18.64 10.15 5.92
CA ILE A 62 -18.23 11.37 5.19
C ILE A 62 -16.80 11.80 5.58
N GLU A 63 -16.41 11.60 6.84
CA GLU A 63 -15.05 11.90 7.33
C GLU A 63 -13.97 11.02 6.68
N ASP A 64 -14.34 9.85 6.14
CA ASP A 64 -13.45 8.93 5.43
C ASP A 64 -13.32 9.27 3.93
N MET A 65 -14.02 10.31 3.47
CA MET A 65 -13.97 10.78 2.09
C MET A 65 -13.00 11.94 1.92
N ILE A 66 -12.53 12.09 0.70
CA ILE A 66 -11.84 13.28 0.22
C ILE A 66 -12.56 13.83 -1.00
N SER A 67 -12.74 15.14 -1.02
CA SER A 67 -13.28 15.86 -2.17
C SER A 67 -12.18 16.16 -3.18
N LEU A 68 -12.45 15.89 -4.46
CA LEU A 68 -11.67 16.30 -5.60
C LEU A 68 -12.56 17.21 -6.45
N GLU A 69 -12.30 18.51 -6.41
CA GLU A 69 -13.11 19.50 -7.12
C GLU A 69 -13.06 19.28 -8.65
N ALA A 70 -14.01 19.91 -9.35
CA ALA A 70 -14.09 19.89 -10.81
C ALA A 70 -12.78 20.34 -11.47
N GLY A 71 -12.32 19.59 -12.46
CA GLY A 71 -11.07 19.85 -13.19
C GLY A 71 -9.78 19.70 -12.37
N LYS A 72 -9.85 19.30 -11.09
CA LYS A 72 -8.65 19.18 -10.25
C LYS A 72 -7.98 17.84 -10.41
N THR A 73 -6.67 17.87 -10.18
CA THR A 73 -5.80 16.70 -10.19
C THR A 73 -5.10 16.58 -8.84
N LYS A 74 -4.98 15.36 -8.34
CA LYS A 74 -4.24 15.03 -7.11
C LYS A 74 -3.22 13.94 -7.40
N ASN A 75 -1.96 14.22 -7.08
CA ASN A 75 -0.86 13.27 -7.21
C ASN A 75 -0.52 12.71 -5.84
N ILE A 76 -0.35 11.39 -5.74
CA ILE A 76 -0.02 10.72 -4.48
C ILE A 76 1.02 9.64 -4.73
N GLN A 77 2.08 9.66 -3.94
CA GLN A 77 3.15 8.67 -4.01
C GLN A 77 2.82 7.43 -3.17
N ALA A 78 3.19 6.26 -3.69
CA ALA A 78 3.04 4.96 -3.06
C ALA A 78 4.38 4.24 -3.05
N ARG A 79 4.85 3.83 -1.86
CA ARG A 79 6.06 3.01 -1.74
C ARG A 79 5.68 1.54 -1.80
N LEU A 80 5.83 0.93 -2.97
CA LEU A 80 5.47 -0.48 -3.21
C LEU A 80 6.44 -1.45 -2.53
N SER A 81 7.68 -0.99 -2.42
CA SER A 81 8.82 -1.76 -1.95
C SER A 81 8.61 -2.36 -0.54
N LEU A 82 7.81 -1.70 0.30
CA LEU A 82 7.48 -2.15 1.67
C LEU A 82 6.22 -3.01 1.76
N ALA A 83 5.42 -3.09 0.70
CA ALA A 83 4.09 -3.68 0.75
C ALA A 83 3.90 -4.84 -0.24
N TYR A 84 4.82 -5.02 -1.19
CA TYR A 84 4.82 -6.11 -2.15
C TYR A 84 6.12 -6.91 -2.08
N ASP A 85 6.03 -8.22 -2.34
CA ASP A 85 7.17 -9.12 -2.35
C ASP A 85 8.05 -8.92 -3.59
N MET A 86 8.95 -7.92 -3.52
CA MET A 86 9.89 -7.58 -4.59
C MET A 86 11.26 -8.26 -4.42
N THR A 87 11.28 -9.50 -3.90
CA THR A 87 12.53 -10.26 -3.68
C THR A 87 13.18 -10.78 -4.93
N LYS A 88 12.40 -10.94 -6.00
CA LYS A 88 12.87 -11.52 -7.26
C LYS A 88 13.37 -10.43 -8.20
N THR A 89 14.50 -10.68 -8.85
CA THR A 89 14.94 -9.85 -10.00
C THR A 89 14.05 -10.16 -11.20
N GLY A 90 13.58 -9.13 -11.90
CA GLY A 90 12.75 -9.32 -13.09
C GLY A 90 12.13 -8.05 -13.64
N ILE A 91 11.27 -8.23 -14.64
CA ILE A 91 10.44 -7.17 -15.20
C ILE A 91 9.14 -7.16 -14.42
N TYR A 92 8.88 -6.05 -13.74
CA TYR A 92 7.67 -5.85 -12.97
C TYR A 92 6.67 -5.05 -13.78
N SER A 93 5.43 -5.56 -13.87
CA SER A 93 4.27 -4.82 -14.35
C SER A 93 3.45 -4.39 -13.14
N ILE A 94 3.14 -3.09 -13.07
CA ILE A 94 2.44 -2.46 -11.96
C ILE A 94 1.28 -1.64 -12.52
N GLN A 95 0.09 -1.91 -12.00
CA GLN A 95 -1.12 -1.17 -12.33
C GLN A 95 -1.87 -0.86 -11.04
N TYR A 96 -2.29 0.38 -10.85
CA TYR A 96 -3.28 0.69 -9.82
C TYR A 96 -4.62 0.12 -10.28
N ASP A 97 -5.24 -0.74 -9.47
CA ASP A 97 -6.44 -1.50 -9.83
C ASP A 97 -7.28 -1.73 -8.59
N ILE A 98 -8.36 -0.96 -8.47
CA ILE A 98 -9.32 -1.07 -7.37
C ILE A 98 -10.70 -1.36 -7.92
N PRO A 99 -11.37 -2.42 -7.45
CA PRO A 99 -12.70 -2.77 -7.92
C PRO A 99 -13.77 -1.79 -7.43
N THR A 100 -14.84 -1.63 -8.21
CA THR A 100 -15.90 -0.62 -8.00
C THR A 100 -16.54 -0.69 -6.61
N GLU A 101 -16.66 -1.89 -6.04
CA GLU A 101 -17.25 -2.09 -4.71
C GLU A 101 -16.47 -1.40 -3.60
N ARG A 102 -15.17 -1.15 -3.80
CA ARG A 102 -14.32 -0.42 -2.86
C ARG A 102 -14.38 1.10 -3.05
N VAL A 103 -14.84 1.56 -4.22
CA VAL A 103 -14.88 2.98 -4.61
C VAL A 103 -16.25 3.59 -4.31
N VAL A 104 -17.33 2.82 -4.39
CA VAL A 104 -18.72 3.32 -4.31
C VAL A 104 -19.36 3.07 -2.93
N PHE A 105 -20.07 4.07 -2.42
CA PHE A 105 -20.93 3.96 -1.22
C PHE A 105 -22.15 3.07 -1.49
N LYS A 106 -22.25 1.93 -0.82
CA LYS A 106 -23.45 1.06 -0.91
C LYS A 106 -24.60 1.50 0.01
N HIS A 107 -24.38 2.41 0.97
CA HIS A 107 -25.31 2.67 2.08
C HIS A 107 -25.50 4.15 2.47
N ALA A 108 -25.30 5.10 1.54
CA ALA A 108 -25.71 6.48 1.77
C ALA A 108 -27.24 6.59 1.71
N ARG A 109 -27.94 6.18 2.78
CA ARG A 109 -29.40 6.33 2.90
C ARG A 109 -29.87 7.79 3.06
N THR A 110 -28.94 8.75 3.10
CA THR A 110 -29.23 10.16 3.41
C THR A 110 -28.66 11.15 2.39
N PHE A 111 -27.86 10.73 1.41
CA PHE A 111 -27.52 11.61 0.30
C PHE A 111 -28.58 11.45 -0.80
N GLU A 112 -29.53 12.38 -0.81
CA GLU A 112 -30.35 12.79 -1.95
C GLU A 112 -29.45 13.23 -3.12
N SER A 113 -28.67 12.31 -3.69
CA SER A 113 -28.04 12.53 -4.97
C SER A 113 -28.27 11.32 -5.85
N THR A 114 -29.14 11.54 -6.83
CA THR A 114 -29.38 10.71 -8.01
C THR A 114 -28.09 10.21 -8.69
N LEU A 115 -26.93 10.80 -8.36
CA LEU A 115 -25.60 10.45 -8.84
C LEU A 115 -25.10 9.05 -8.40
N VAL A 116 -25.46 8.56 -7.21
CA VAL A 116 -24.92 7.27 -6.69
C VAL A 116 -25.54 6.06 -7.40
N ARG A 117 -26.82 6.12 -7.78
CA ARG A 117 -27.50 5.02 -8.53
C ARG A 117 -27.05 4.91 -9.99
N VAL A 118 -26.55 5.99 -10.59
CA VAL A 118 -26.11 6.01 -12.00
C VAL A 118 -24.76 5.33 -12.17
N ILE A 119 -23.87 5.42 -11.17
CA ILE A 119 -22.53 4.84 -11.20
C ILE A 119 -22.55 3.29 -11.16
N SER A 120 -23.52 2.68 -10.47
CA SER A 120 -23.57 1.24 -10.21
C SER A 120 -23.84 0.32 -11.40
N LYS A 121 -24.15 0.83 -12.61
CA LYS A 121 -24.49 -0.03 -13.77
C LYS A 121 -23.38 -0.16 -14.83
N ARG A 122 -22.30 0.62 -14.78
CA ARG A 122 -21.31 0.66 -15.89
C ARG A 122 -19.84 0.88 -15.51
N GLN A 123 -19.46 1.00 -14.24
CA GLN A 123 -18.06 1.32 -13.91
C GLN A 123 -17.25 0.07 -13.57
N SER A 124 -16.16 -0.12 -14.32
CA SER A 124 -15.10 -1.10 -14.13
C SER A 124 -14.00 -0.49 -13.24
N GLY A 125 -14.23 -0.40 -11.93
CA GLY A 125 -13.23 0.02 -10.94
C GLY A 125 -12.57 1.38 -11.20
N LEU A 126 -11.51 1.65 -10.44
CA LEU A 126 -10.50 2.65 -10.79
C LEU A 126 -9.25 1.89 -11.24
N GLN A 127 -8.88 2.07 -12.50
CA GLN A 127 -7.72 1.43 -13.11
C GLN A 127 -6.81 2.49 -13.74
N SER A 128 -5.50 2.39 -13.49
CA SER A 128 -4.50 3.20 -14.19
C SER A 128 -4.02 2.50 -15.46
N ASN A 129 -3.17 3.19 -16.23
CA ASN A 129 -2.28 2.51 -17.16
C ASN A 129 -1.34 1.54 -16.41
N ASN A 130 -0.82 0.57 -17.15
CA ASN A 130 0.24 -0.32 -16.66
C ASN A 130 1.61 0.34 -16.90
N ILE A 131 2.51 0.21 -15.93
CA ILE A 131 3.92 0.58 -16.09
C ILE A 131 4.78 -0.67 -15.96
N GLU A 132 5.87 -0.72 -16.72
CA GLU A 132 6.83 -1.82 -16.68
C GLU A 132 8.21 -1.30 -16.30
N LEU A 133 8.86 -1.98 -15.36
CA LEU A 133 10.22 -1.63 -14.93
C LEU A 133 11.02 -2.84 -14.50
N THR A 134 12.33 -2.81 -14.81
CA THR A 134 13.29 -3.81 -14.34
C THR A 134 13.73 -3.47 -12.92
N ILE A 135 13.50 -4.42 -12.00
CA ILE A 135 13.87 -4.32 -10.59
C ILE A 135 14.89 -5.42 -10.27
N GLU A 136 15.99 -5.04 -9.64
CA GLU A 136 16.89 -5.99 -8.99
C GLU A 136 16.26 -6.45 -7.67
N GLY A 137 16.13 -7.77 -7.52
CA GLY A 137 15.54 -8.39 -6.34
C GLY A 137 16.28 -8.02 -5.07
N ARG A 138 15.53 -7.84 -3.98
CA ARG A 138 16.08 -7.44 -2.67
C ARG A 138 15.56 -8.34 -1.55
N PRO A 139 16.37 -8.67 -0.53
CA PRO A 139 15.88 -9.43 0.61
C PRO A 139 14.71 -8.69 1.27
N ASN A 140 13.61 -9.39 1.48
CA ASN A 140 12.44 -8.82 2.11
C ASN A 140 12.36 -9.30 3.55
N ARG A 141 12.91 -8.48 4.45
CA ARG A 141 13.09 -8.86 5.84
C ARG A 141 11.76 -9.11 6.58
N GLN A 142 10.63 -8.56 6.12
CA GLN A 142 9.31 -8.88 6.69
C GLN A 142 8.86 -10.30 6.33
N ARG A 143 9.13 -10.73 5.09
CA ARG A 143 8.93 -12.11 4.66
C ARG A 143 9.90 -13.06 5.37
N GLU A 144 11.17 -12.69 5.46
CA GLU A 144 12.15 -13.47 6.21
C GLU A 144 11.76 -13.56 7.70
N GLN A 145 11.17 -12.51 8.28
CA GLN A 145 10.67 -12.52 9.66
C GLN A 145 9.42 -13.40 9.82
N SER A 146 8.48 -13.38 8.88
CA SER A 146 7.29 -14.24 8.96
C SER A 146 7.64 -15.71 8.71
N GLU A 147 8.56 -16.00 7.79
CA GLU A 147 9.10 -17.34 7.57
C GLU A 147 9.93 -17.82 8.78
N ASN A 148 10.75 -16.95 9.38
CA ASN A 148 11.50 -17.28 10.59
C ASN A 148 10.63 -17.37 11.85
N MET A 149 9.48 -16.68 11.95
CA MET A 149 8.58 -16.82 13.11
C MET A 149 8.02 -18.24 13.26
N ASN A 150 7.93 -19.02 12.17
CA ASN A 150 7.56 -20.43 12.25
C ASN A 150 8.70 -21.33 12.78
N VAL A 151 9.96 -20.86 12.72
CA VAL A 151 11.15 -21.58 13.18
C VAL A 151 11.58 -21.11 14.59
N VAL A 152 11.24 -19.87 14.96
CA VAL A 152 11.69 -19.19 16.19
C VAL A 152 10.61 -19.24 17.29
N ARG A 153 10.15 -20.45 17.64
CA ARG A 153 9.51 -20.65 18.96
C ARG A 153 10.53 -20.84 20.11
N ARG A 154 11.83 -20.59 19.88
CA ARG A 154 12.89 -20.89 20.87
C ARG A 154 14.06 -19.91 21.04
N ALA A 155 14.09 -18.74 20.40
CA ALA A 155 15.14 -17.73 20.67
C ALA A 155 14.54 -16.33 20.79
N ALA A 156 14.95 -15.57 21.80
CA ALA A 156 14.50 -14.19 22.02
C ALA A 156 15.08 -13.27 20.94
N THR A 157 14.35 -13.11 19.83
CA THR A 157 14.73 -12.23 18.72
C THR A 157 13.91 -10.94 18.73
N LEU A 158 14.56 -9.81 18.43
CA LEU A 158 13.88 -8.51 18.28
C LEU A 158 13.02 -8.49 17.02
N SER A 159 11.73 -8.18 17.19
CA SER A 159 10.79 -7.89 16.10
C SER A 159 10.48 -6.39 16.04
N TYR A 160 10.26 -5.85 14.85
CA TYR A 160 9.98 -4.43 14.63
C TYR A 160 8.66 -4.26 13.88
N VAL A 161 7.85 -3.29 14.30
CA VAL A 161 6.62 -2.90 13.59
C VAL A 161 6.77 -1.44 13.16
N SER A 162 6.70 -1.19 11.86
CA SER A 162 6.77 0.16 11.26
C SER A 162 7.96 1.04 11.67
N CYS A 163 9.10 0.45 12.03
CA CYS A 163 10.33 1.22 12.28
C CYS A 163 11.12 1.49 10.99
N SER A 164 11.66 2.71 10.87
CA SER A 164 12.64 3.08 9.84
C SER A 164 13.97 2.34 10.01
N THR A 165 14.83 2.36 9.00
CA THR A 165 16.19 1.78 9.07
C THR A 165 17.02 2.40 10.19
N THR A 166 16.94 3.72 10.37
CA THR A 166 17.61 4.45 11.46
C THR A 166 17.09 4.03 12.84
N GLN A 167 15.77 3.93 13.01
CA GLN A 167 15.17 3.52 14.30
C GLN A 167 15.57 2.09 14.67
N LYS A 168 15.60 1.17 13.69
CA LYS A 168 16.04 -0.21 13.92
C LYS A 168 17.50 -0.28 14.37
N PHE A 169 18.38 0.52 13.76
CA PHE A 169 19.79 0.60 14.17
C PHE A 169 19.94 1.12 15.61
N GLN A 170 19.19 2.17 15.96
CA GLN A 170 19.17 2.70 17.32
C GLN A 170 18.66 1.67 18.34
N ILE A 171 17.56 0.97 18.04
CA ILE A 171 17.01 -0.07 18.94
C ILE A 171 17.98 -1.24 19.10
N THR A 172 18.60 -1.71 18.02
CA THR A 172 19.57 -2.82 18.09
C THR A 172 20.78 -2.43 18.96
N THR A 173 21.25 -1.19 18.82
CA THR A 173 22.37 -0.64 19.62
C THR A 173 21.98 -0.46 21.08
N ALA A 174 20.76 0.02 21.35
CA ALA A 174 20.27 0.17 22.72
C ALA A 174 20.12 -1.19 23.44
N VAL A 175 19.66 -2.23 22.74
CA VAL A 175 19.52 -3.57 23.30
C VAL A 175 20.89 -4.20 23.61
N SER A 176 21.89 -4.00 22.73
CA SER A 176 23.24 -4.50 23.02
C SER A 176 23.88 -3.80 24.22
N TRP A 177 23.65 -2.49 24.39
CA TRP A 177 24.06 -1.77 25.60
C TRP A 177 23.34 -2.31 26.85
N ALA A 178 22.03 -2.51 26.80
CA ALA A 178 21.26 -3.03 27.93
C ALA A 178 21.71 -4.43 28.38
N LEU A 179 22.05 -5.32 27.43
CA LEU A 179 22.60 -6.64 27.73
C LEU A 179 23.97 -6.56 28.42
N ASN A 180 24.80 -5.59 28.05
CA ASN A 180 26.10 -5.41 28.71
C ASN A 180 25.98 -4.87 30.14
N PHE A 181 24.94 -4.08 30.44
CA PHE A 181 24.71 -3.55 31.80
C PHE A 181 24.12 -4.59 32.78
N THR A 182 23.47 -5.65 32.28
CA THR A 182 22.76 -6.63 33.12
C THR A 182 23.61 -7.80 33.60
N ILE A 183 24.92 -7.83 33.26
CA ILE A 183 25.88 -8.88 33.65
C ILE A 183 26.72 -8.44 34.88
N THR A 184 26.21 -7.55 35.73
CA THR A 184 26.84 -7.15 37.01
C THR A 184 25.94 -7.48 38.18
#